data_AF-A0A657B5M8-F1
#
_entry.id   AF-A0A657B5M8-F1
#
_cell.length_a   1.000
_cell.length_b   1.000
_cell.length_c   1.000
_cell.angle_alpha   90.00
_cell.angle_beta   90.00
_cell.angle_gamma   90.00
#
_symmetry.space_group_name_H-M   'P 1'
#
loop_
_entity.id
_entity.type
_entity.pdbx_description
1 polymer ?
#
loop_
_entity_poly.entity_id
_entity_poly.type
_entity_poly.pdbx_seq_one_letter_code
_entity_poly.pdbx_strand_id
1 'polypeptide(L)'
;MSHFDLTVSQFDVLTGIESLGDKATPKEVAKRLLVTKGNITSVTRRLLERGLIHQKSHALDKRSIILELTDSGKSLLANAKLAAKQFVAQQLAPFSQSDVDLVGNLMQQMRSHLNSKDFDFAVQGIVSQHTSEQMNLSSMDTPQ
;
A
#
# COMPACT_ATOMS: atom_id res chain seq x y z
N MET A 1 -16.53 -9.29 -5.71
CA MET A 1 -15.34 -10.15 -5.63
C MET A 1 -15.68 -11.62 -5.40
N SER A 2 -16.77 -11.96 -4.71
CA SER A 2 -17.23 -13.35 -4.51
C SER A 2 -17.39 -14.17 -5.80
N HIS A 3 -17.79 -13.56 -6.92
CA HIS A 3 -17.87 -14.24 -8.22
C HIS A 3 -16.54 -14.82 -8.72
N PHE A 4 -15.41 -14.30 -8.22
CA PHE A 4 -14.06 -14.78 -8.50
C PHE A 4 -13.48 -15.62 -7.36
N ASP A 5 -14.32 -15.98 -6.38
CA ASP A 5 -13.92 -16.58 -5.10
C ASP A 5 -12.82 -15.78 -4.39
N LEU A 6 -12.77 -14.46 -4.58
CA LEU A 6 -11.80 -13.57 -3.95
C LEU A 6 -12.47 -12.74 -2.85
N THR A 7 -11.75 -12.56 -1.75
CA THR A 7 -12.02 -11.43 -0.84
C THR A 7 -11.41 -10.15 -1.41
N VAL A 8 -11.84 -8.99 -0.90
CA VAL A 8 -11.24 -7.70 -1.29
C VAL A 8 -9.74 -7.69 -0.98
N SER A 9 -9.33 -8.14 0.22
CA SER A 9 -7.90 -8.18 0.57
C SER A 9 -7.08 -9.13 -0.30
N GLN A 10 -7.67 -10.26 -0.74
CA GLN A 10 -7.00 -11.16 -1.69
C GLN A 10 -6.81 -10.50 -3.05
N PHE A 11 -7.84 -9.83 -3.55
CA PHE A 11 -7.77 -9.03 -4.78
C PHE A 11 -6.71 -7.92 -4.67
N ASP A 12 -6.66 -7.22 -3.54
CA ASP A 12 -5.69 -6.15 -3.29
C ASP A 12 -4.26 -6.69 -3.29
N VAL A 13 -4.00 -7.82 -2.63
CA VAL A 13 -2.67 -8.46 -2.62
C VAL A 13 -2.23 -8.86 -4.01
N LEU A 14 -3.10 -9.49 -4.80
CA LEU A 14 -2.80 -9.86 -6.19
C LEU A 14 -2.49 -8.63 -7.05
N THR A 15 -3.31 -7.58 -6.94
CA THR A 15 -3.09 -6.29 -7.64
C THR A 15 -1.80 -5.62 -7.17
N GLY A 16 -1.47 -5.72 -5.89
CA GLY A 16 -0.24 -5.19 -5.31
C GLY A 16 0.99 -5.85 -5.91
N ILE A 17 1.01 -7.18 -5.99
CA ILE A 17 2.10 -7.96 -6.61
C ILE A 17 2.21 -7.61 -8.11
N GLU A 18 1.10 -7.59 -8.84
CA GLU A 18 1.07 -7.21 -10.27
C GLU A 18 1.67 -5.81 -10.49
N SER A 19 1.28 -4.84 -9.66
CA SER A 19 1.77 -3.45 -9.76
C SER A 19 3.27 -3.26 -9.48
N LEU A 20 3.91 -4.28 -8.91
CA LEU A 20 5.33 -4.33 -8.59
C LEU A 20 6.12 -5.19 -9.59
N GLY A 21 5.51 -5.56 -10.73
CA GLY A 21 6.16 -6.35 -11.78
C GLY A 21 6.00 -7.85 -11.60
N ASP A 22 4.83 -8.29 -11.13
CA ASP A 22 4.44 -9.69 -10.85
C ASP A 22 5.26 -10.40 -9.77
N LYS A 23 6.23 -9.73 -9.14
CA LYS A 23 7.11 -10.26 -8.11
C LYS A 23 7.27 -9.23 -7.00
N ALA A 24 7.00 -9.62 -5.76
CA ALA A 24 7.17 -8.74 -4.63
C ALA A 24 7.39 -9.50 -3.32
N THR A 25 8.12 -8.90 -2.40
CA THR A 25 8.15 -9.35 -1.01
C THR A 25 6.85 -8.94 -0.30
N PRO A 26 6.43 -9.66 0.76
CA PRO A 26 5.28 -9.27 1.57
C PRO A 26 5.39 -7.84 2.13
N LYS A 27 6.62 -7.36 2.40
CA LYS A 27 6.88 -6.01 2.89
C LYS A 27 6.57 -4.96 1.82
N GLU A 28 6.98 -5.20 0.58
CA GLU A 28 6.69 -4.29 -0.53
C GLU A 28 5.19 -4.24 -0.83
N VAL A 29 4.51 -5.39 -0.81
CA VAL A 29 3.04 -5.44 -0.95
C VAL A 29 2.35 -4.66 0.16
N ALA A 30 2.74 -4.87 1.42
CA ALA A 30 2.18 -4.12 2.56
C ALA A 30 2.35 -2.61 2.39
N LYS A 31 3.56 -2.17 2.04
CA LYS A 31 3.88 -0.76 1.79
C LYS A 31 3.07 -0.20 0.61
N ARG A 32 2.94 -0.97 -0.47
CA ARG A 32 2.22 -0.58 -1.69
C ARG A 32 0.72 -0.40 -1.47
N LEU A 33 0.14 -1.23 -0.61
CA LEU A 33 -1.30 -1.22 -0.28
C LEU A 33 -1.63 -0.37 0.95
N LEU A 34 -0.64 0.24 1.61
CA LEU A 34 -0.82 1.00 2.85
C LEU A 34 -1.50 0.19 3.97
N VAL A 35 -1.17 -1.10 4.07
CA VAL A 35 -1.72 -2.01 5.09
C VAL A 35 -0.63 -2.59 5.99
N THR A 36 -1.04 -3.17 7.12
CA THR A 36 -0.11 -3.80 8.07
C THR A 36 0.40 -5.15 7.57
N LYS A 37 1.62 -5.51 7.99
CA LYS A 37 2.28 -6.78 7.62
C LYS A 37 1.50 -8.02 8.07
N GLY A 38 0.87 -7.98 9.26
CA GLY A 38 0.13 -9.11 9.81
C GLY A 38 -1.08 -9.53 8.95
N ASN A 39 -1.76 -8.56 8.34
CA ASN A 39 -2.85 -8.83 7.40
C ASN A 39 -2.34 -9.55 6.14
N ILE A 40 -1.21 -9.09 5.58
CA ILE A 40 -0.64 -9.64 4.36
C ILE A 40 -0.27 -11.12 4.52
N THR A 41 0.39 -11.52 5.60
CA THR A 41 0.83 -12.91 5.79
C THR A 41 -0.34 -13.91 5.73
N SER A 42 -1.46 -13.61 6.39
CA SER A 42 -2.64 -14.48 6.37
C SER A 42 -3.27 -14.57 4.98
N VAL A 43 -3.36 -13.44 4.27
CA VAL A 43 -3.91 -13.37 2.91
C VAL A 43 -3.02 -14.13 1.93
N THR A 44 -1.70 -13.91 1.96
CA THR A 44 -0.71 -14.58 1.12
C THR A 44 -0.77 -16.10 1.28
N ARG A 45 -0.88 -16.62 2.51
CA ARG A 45 -1.01 -18.07 2.75
C ARG A 45 -2.20 -18.66 2.00
N ARG A 46 -3.37 -18.02 2.08
CA ARG A 46 -4.57 -18.48 1.38
C ARG A 46 -4.44 -18.43 -0.15
N LEU A 47 -3.71 -17.44 -0.67
CA LEU A 47 -3.43 -17.33 -2.11
C LEU A 47 -2.46 -18.42 -2.60
N LEU A 48 -1.48 -18.78 -1.77
CA LEU A 48 -0.57 -19.91 -2.03
C LEU A 48 -1.34 -21.24 -2.05
N GLU A 49 -2.20 -21.48 -1.04
CA GLU A 49 -3.04 -22.69 -0.96
C GLU A 49 -3.96 -22.84 -2.18
N ARG A 50 -4.41 -21.72 -2.75
CA ARG A 50 -5.22 -21.70 -3.97
C ARG A 50 -4.41 -21.77 -5.26
N GLY A 51 -3.07 -21.79 -5.18
CA GLY A 51 -2.20 -21.80 -6.35
C GLY A 51 -2.32 -20.55 -7.23
N LEU A 52 -2.73 -19.40 -6.67
CA LEU A 52 -2.82 -18.14 -7.41
C LEU A 52 -1.48 -17.39 -7.39
N ILE A 53 -0.67 -17.65 -6.38
CA ILE A 53 0.71 -17.18 -6.29
C ILE A 53 1.60 -18.36 -5.92
N HIS A 54 2.89 -18.23 -6.18
CA HIS A 54 3.90 -19.12 -5.61
C HIS A 54 4.97 -18.32 -4.88
N GLN A 55 5.71 -18.98 -3.99
CA GLN A 55 6.79 -18.36 -3.23
C GLN A 55 8.14 -18.92 -3.66
N LYS A 56 9.16 -18.07 -3.67
CA LYS A 56 10.57 -18.43 -3.89
C LYS A 56 11.42 -17.81 -2.79
N SER A 57 12.51 -18.47 -2.42
CA SER A 57 13.52 -17.87 -1.54
C SER A 57 14.16 -16.66 -2.22
N HIS A 58 14.37 -15.58 -1.49
CA HIS A 58 15.04 -14.40 -2.02
C HIS A 58 16.54 -14.70 -2.21
N ALA A 59 17.06 -14.52 -3.43
CA ALA A 59 18.40 -14.97 -3.80
C ALA A 59 19.52 -14.35 -2.95
N LEU A 60 19.34 -13.11 -2.51
CA LEU A 60 20.34 -12.35 -1.74
C LEU A 60 20.07 -12.35 -0.23
N ASP A 61 18.86 -12.72 0.19
CA ASP A 61 18.46 -12.69 1.60
C ASP A 61 17.69 -13.97 1.94
N LYS A 62 18.40 -14.93 2.54
CA LYS A 62 17.83 -16.25 2.87
C LYS A 62 16.67 -16.19 3.87
N ARG A 63 16.46 -15.06 4.56
CA ARG A 63 15.35 -14.85 5.50
C ARG A 63 14.11 -14.26 4.84
N SER A 64 14.22 -13.82 3.58
CA SER A 64 13.14 -13.20 2.83
C SER A 64 12.57 -14.14 1.76
N ILE A 65 11.28 -13.95 1.47
CA ILE A 65 10.57 -14.65 0.40
C ILE A 65 10.10 -13.66 -0.67
N ILE A 66 10.05 -14.12 -1.90
CA ILE A 66 9.45 -13.42 -3.03
C ILE A 66 8.14 -14.14 -3.37
N LEU A 67 7.04 -13.40 -3.42
CA LEU A 67 5.77 -13.83 -3.96
C LEU A 67 5.73 -13.52 -5.44
N GLU A 68 5.27 -14.46 -6.26
CA GLU A 68 5.15 -14.29 -7.71
C GLU A 68 3.77 -14.78 -8.17
N LEU A 69 3.12 -14.02 -9.05
CA LEU A 69 1.84 -14.44 -9.64
C LEU A 69 2.04 -15.66 -10.54
N THR A 70 1.19 -16.66 -10.36
CA THR A 70 1.06 -17.78 -11.31
C THR A 70 0.25 -17.33 -12.54
N ASP A 71 0.29 -18.10 -13.63
CA ASP A 71 -0.53 -17.83 -14.82
C ASP A 71 -2.04 -17.87 -14.52
N SER A 72 -2.47 -18.78 -13.64
CA SER A 72 -3.87 -18.84 -13.17
C SER A 72 -4.22 -17.60 -12.33
N GLY A 73 -3.31 -17.15 -11.46
CA GLY A 73 -3.42 -15.92 -10.70
C GLY A 73 -3.56 -14.68 -11.57
N LYS A 74 -2.72 -14.55 -12.60
CA LYS A 74 -2.78 -13.45 -13.58
C LYS A 74 -4.11 -13.45 -14.33
N SER A 75 -4.55 -14.61 -14.81
CA SER A 75 -5.80 -14.76 -15.55
C SER A 75 -7.01 -14.42 -14.69
N LEU A 76 -7.07 -14.92 -13.45
CA LEU A 76 -8.14 -14.61 -12.50
C LEU A 76 -8.16 -13.12 -12.18
N LEU A 77 -6.99 -12.53 -11.89
CA LEU A 77 -6.85 -11.12 -11.56
C LEU A 77 -7.30 -10.22 -12.71
N ALA A 78 -6.93 -10.53 -13.95
CA ALA A 78 -7.33 -9.77 -15.13
C ALA A 78 -8.86 -9.69 -15.26
N ASN A 79 -9.55 -10.83 -15.10
CA ASN A 79 -11.01 -10.90 -15.13
C ASN A 79 -11.65 -10.12 -13.97
N ALA A 80 -11.11 -10.28 -12.76
CA ALA A 80 -11.58 -9.56 -11.59
C ALA A 80 -11.41 -8.03 -11.73
N LYS A 81 -10.29 -7.58 -12.29
CA LYS A 81 -10.01 -6.16 -12.55
C LYS A 81 -10.95 -5.58 -13.60
N LEU A 82 -11.26 -6.33 -14.66
CA LEU A 82 -12.22 -5.89 -15.68
C LEU A 82 -13.60 -5.63 -15.05
N ALA A 83 -14.09 -6.57 -14.25
CA ALA A 83 -15.36 -6.42 -13.53
C ALA A 83 -15.31 -5.25 -12.53
N ALA A 84 -14.22 -5.11 -11.77
CA ALA A 84 -14.02 -3.98 -10.85
C ALA A 84 -14.07 -2.63 -11.57
N LYS A 85 -13.39 -2.53 -12.72
CA LYS A 85 -13.34 -1.30 -13.52
C LYS A 85 -14.73 -0.94 -14.06
N GLN A 86 -15.48 -1.91 -14.57
CA GLN A 86 -16.84 -1.69 -15.05
C GLN A 86 -17.77 -1.24 -13.91
N PHE A 87 -17.67 -1.89 -12.74
CA PHE A 87 -18.44 -1.50 -11.57
C PHE A 87 -18.14 -0.07 -11.14
N VAL A 88 -16.85 0.30 -11.01
CA VAL A 88 -16.45 1.67 -10.66
C VAL A 88 -16.93 2.67 -11.70
N ALA A 89 -16.83 2.36 -12.99
CA ALA A 89 -17.32 3.25 -14.06
C ALA A 89 -18.84 3.48 -13.95
N GLN A 90 -19.63 2.46 -13.58
CA GLN A 90 -21.07 2.62 -13.34
C GLN A 90 -21.36 3.49 -12.11
N GLN A 91 -20.59 3.32 -11.03
CA GLN A 91 -20.75 4.15 -9.83
C GLN A 91 -20.41 5.62 -10.08
N LEU A 92 -19.44 5.88 -10.98
CA LEU A 92 -19.02 7.23 -11.33
C LEU A 92 -19.81 7.84 -12.50
N ALA A 93 -20.69 7.07 -13.17
CA ALA A 93 -21.48 7.54 -14.31
C ALA A 93 -22.32 8.81 -14.07
N PRO A 94 -22.81 9.10 -12.84
CA PRO A 94 -23.51 10.36 -12.57
C PRO A 94 -22.62 11.61 -12.56
N PHE A 95 -21.29 11.46 -12.55
CA PHE A 95 -20.34 12.57 -12.48
C PHE A 95 -19.73 12.88 -13.85
N SER A 96 -19.38 14.14 -14.08
CA SER A 96 -18.65 14.52 -15.30
C SER A 96 -17.22 13.96 -15.27
N GLN A 97 -16.66 13.66 -16.44
CA GLN A 97 -15.28 13.18 -16.52
C GLN A 97 -14.29 14.20 -15.93
N SER A 98 -14.55 15.51 -16.12
CA SER A 98 -13.74 16.58 -15.53
C SER A 98 -13.74 16.58 -14.01
N ASP A 99 -14.87 16.31 -13.36
CA ASP A 99 -14.95 16.24 -11.90
C ASP A 99 -14.19 15.03 -11.35
N VAL A 100 -14.34 13.88 -12.03
CA VAL A 100 -13.61 12.66 -11.69
C VAL A 100 -12.10 12.87 -11.82
N ASP A 101 -11.66 13.52 -12.92
CA ASP A 101 -10.25 13.83 -13.15
C ASP A 101 -9.71 14.84 -12.13
N LEU A 102 -10.48 15.87 -11.78
CA LEU A 102 -10.12 16.86 -10.77
C LEU A 102 -9.86 16.19 -9.41
N VAL A 103 -10.81 15.39 -8.92
CA VAL A 103 -10.67 14.66 -7.64
C VAL A 103 -9.49 13.68 -7.71
N GLY A 104 -9.35 12.97 -8.83
CA GLY A 104 -8.25 12.04 -9.05
C GLY A 104 -6.88 12.72 -8.99
N ASN A 105 -6.75 13.92 -9.57
CA ASN A 105 -5.51 14.70 -9.55
C ASN A 105 -5.19 15.23 -8.14
N LEU A 106 -6.18 15.75 -7.43
CA LEU A 106 -6.01 16.22 -6.04
C LEU A 106 -5.57 15.10 -5.10
N MET A 107 -6.20 13.92 -5.20
CA MET A 107 -5.82 12.76 -4.39
C MET A 107 -4.40 12.27 -4.68
N GLN A 108 -3.96 12.33 -5.94
CA GLN A 108 -2.58 12.00 -6.31
C GLN A 108 -1.58 12.99 -5.73
N GLN A 109 -1.87 14.30 -5.78
CA GLN A 109 -1.03 15.33 -5.17
C GLN A 109 -0.92 15.13 -3.66
N MET A 110 -2.04 14.88 -2.96
CA MET A 110 -2.06 14.59 -1.53
C MET A 110 -1.22 13.35 -1.20
N ARG A 111 -1.39 12.25 -1.95
CA ARG A 111 -0.61 11.02 -1.75
C ARG A 111 0.89 11.27 -1.92
N SER A 112 1.30 12.01 -2.95
CA SER A 112 2.71 12.36 -3.17
C SER A 112 3.28 13.18 -2.03
N HIS A 113 2.52 14.15 -1.51
CA HIS A 113 2.95 14.95 -0.35
C HIS A 113 3.08 14.09 0.91
N LEU A 114 2.08 13.26 1.22
CA LEU A 114 2.09 12.39 2.41
C LEU A 114 3.21 11.35 2.36
N ASN A 115 3.53 10.80 1.19
CA ASN A 115 4.66 9.88 1.03
C ASN A 115 6.03 10.59 1.09
N SER A 116 6.09 11.90 0.87
CA SER A 116 7.33 12.68 0.95
C SER A 116 7.75 13.03 2.38
N LYS A 117 6.82 12.94 3.34
CA LYS A 117 7.07 13.19 4.76
C LYS A 117 7.17 11.87 5.50
N ASP A 118 8.40 11.44 5.79
CA ASP A 118 8.62 10.32 6.69
C ASP A 118 8.09 10.71 8.08
N PHE A 119 7.12 9.95 8.59
CA PHE A 119 6.49 10.27 9.88
C PHE A 119 7.54 10.33 11.00
N ASP A 120 8.53 9.44 10.95
CA ASP A 120 9.65 9.41 11.89
C ASP A 120 10.53 10.68 11.78
N PHE A 121 10.70 11.22 10.57
CA PHE A 121 11.44 12.46 10.34
C PHE A 121 10.66 13.69 10.83
N ALA A 122 9.34 13.71 10.62
CA ALA A 122 8.47 14.76 11.14
C ALA A 122 8.43 14.77 12.68
N VAL A 123 8.37 13.59 13.31
CA VAL A 123 8.39 13.46 14.77
C VAL A 123 9.74 13.89 15.35
N GLN A 124 10.86 13.51 14.75
CA GLN A 124 12.19 13.99 15.18
C GLN A 124 12.31 15.51 15.08
N GLY A 125 11.82 16.12 13.99
CA GLY A 125 11.81 17.58 13.84
C GLY A 125 10.98 18.29 14.91
N ILE A 126 9.79 17.76 15.24
CA ILE A 126 8.90 18.32 16.26
C ILE A 126 9.51 18.15 17.67
N VAL A 127 10.07 16.99 17.98
CA VAL A 127 10.70 16.72 19.29
C VAL A 127 11.96 17.57 19.48
N SER A 128 12.77 17.76 18.44
CA SER A 128 13.95 18.64 18.49
C SER A 128 13.58 20.13 18.62
N GLN A 129 12.47 20.58 18.03
CA GLN A 129 11.98 21.95 18.20
C GLN A 129 11.45 22.21 19.62
N HIS A 130 10.69 21.27 20.20
CA HIS A 130 10.20 21.42 21.58
C HIS A 130 11.29 21.32 22.65
N THR A 131 12.33 20.51 22.45
CA THR A 131 13.46 20.42 23.40
C THR A 131 14.30 21.70 23.40
N SER A 132 14.42 22.36 22.25
CA SER A 132 15.15 23.63 22.10
C SER A 132 14.41 24.82 22.70
N GLU A 133 13.08 24.84 22.62
CA GLU A 133 12.24 25.86 23.29
C GLU A 133 12.27 25.73 24.82
N GLN A 134 12.30 24.50 25.36
CA GLN A 134 12.38 24.28 26.81
C GLN A 134 13.76 24.63 27.40
N MET A 135 14.87 24.43 26.67
CA MET A 135 16.21 24.86 27.14
C MET A 135 16.40 26.39 27.09
N ASN A 136 15.74 27.08 26.17
CA ASN A 136 15.86 28.54 26.07
C ASN A 136 15.03 29.27 27.14
N LEU A 137 13.88 28.72 27.56
CA LEU A 137 13.11 29.25 28.69
C LEU A 137 13.80 29.01 30.04
N SER A 138 14.51 27.89 30.22
CA SER A 138 15.22 27.58 31.48
C SER A 138 16.50 28.40 31.68
N SER A 139 16.98 29.11 30.66
CA SER A 139 18.23 29.90 30.69
C SER A 139 17.98 31.41 30.91
N MET A 140 16.73 31.84 31.01
CA MET A 140 16.36 33.25 31.26
C MET A 140 16.00 33.57 32.71
N ASP A 141 15.94 32.57 33.60
CA ASP A 141 15.80 32.76 35.06
C ASP A 141 17.12 32.46 35.78
N THR A 142 18.11 33.34 35.59
CA THR A 142 19.15 33.51 36.60
C THR A 142 19.34 35.00 36.89
N PRO A 143 18.62 35.56 37.88
CA PRO A 143 19.04 36.80 38.52
C PRO A 143 20.28 36.54 39.39
N GLN A 144 21.16 37.55 39.43
CA GLN A 144 22.43 37.63 40.16
C GLN A 144 22.44 37.02 41.57
#